data_AF-A0A2N0NUP5-F1
#
_entry.id   AF-A0A2N0NUP5-F1
#
_cell.length_a   1.000
_cell.length_b   1.000
_cell.length_c   1.000
_cell.angle_alpha   90.00
_cell.angle_beta   90.00
_cell.angle_gamma   90.00
#
_symmetry.space_group_name_H-M   'P 1'
#
loop_
_entity.id
_entity.type
_entity.pdbx_description
1 polymer ?
#
loop_
_entity_poly.entity_id
_entity_poly.type
_entity_poly.pdbx_seq_one_letter_code
_entity_poly.pdbx_strand_id
1 'polypeptide(L)'
;MASLTGFFSSYGAPLLGKGPSFSSSGSVPFWVIPATFFLVSAAIFIGIATMWQFLNRKISDGISARDAFYATEAQKILSMFNHITARLNTIEEARRNDFGRISSEINSINSSIEALQNKMIRHYTLAVTRRIQPIETDQLSVASQSETSSQSRASISSSSGSSAIIFRGISLTVWTRFKQLFDQIRDEKRLNSEEMCLHVATEIRALGGKIKKNTIQGFYERNITKRDGYISTLDDIGLWVDSKNNENLDSNSA
;
A
#
# COMPACT_ATOMS: atom_id res chain seq x y z
N MET A 1 41.22 10.28 37.38
CA MET A 1 42.24 11.22 37.89
C MET A 1 41.55 12.31 38.70
N ALA A 2 41.60 12.21 40.03
CA ALA A 2 41.58 13.33 40.98
C ALA A 2 41.92 12.73 42.36
N SER A 3 43.02 13.22 42.92
CA SER A 3 43.73 12.73 44.11
C SER A 3 43.05 13.24 45.38
N LEU A 4 42.79 12.35 46.34
CA LEU A 4 42.47 12.71 47.74
C LEU A 4 43.77 12.61 48.55
N THR A 5 44.48 13.74 48.63
CA THR A 5 45.66 13.90 49.47
C THR A 5 45.49 15.09 50.38
N GLY A 6 45.66 14.85 51.68
CA GLY A 6 46.10 15.87 52.64
C GLY A 6 45.06 16.26 53.68
N PHE A 7 45.22 15.77 54.92
CA PHE A 7 45.41 16.62 56.10
C PHE A 7 45.86 15.75 57.28
N PHE A 8 47.18 15.55 57.39
CA PHE A 8 47.88 15.13 58.59
C PHE A 8 48.76 16.31 59.03
N SER A 9 48.44 16.92 60.17
CA SER A 9 49.34 17.63 61.10
C SER A 9 48.44 18.23 62.18
N SER A 10 48.64 18.06 63.49
CA SER A 10 49.86 18.38 64.21
C SER A 10 49.81 17.72 65.60
N TYR A 11 50.88 17.02 65.97
CA TYR A 11 51.12 16.53 67.32
C TYR A 11 51.57 17.70 68.21
N GLY A 12 50.74 18.08 69.17
CA GLY A 12 51.13 18.89 70.32
C GLY A 12 50.97 18.06 71.59
N ALA A 13 52.08 17.59 72.15
CA ALA A 13 52.11 17.11 73.53
C ALA A 13 52.00 18.30 74.49
N PRO A 14 51.28 18.15 75.61
CA PRO A 14 51.99 18.38 76.87
C PRO A 14 51.61 17.42 78.01
N LEU A 15 52.66 17.11 78.78
CA LEU A 15 52.69 17.08 80.25
C LEU A 15 51.89 15.99 80.98
N LEU A 16 52.60 14.91 81.22
CA LEU A 16 52.77 14.20 82.50
C LEU A 16 51.97 14.76 83.71
N GLY A 17 50.68 14.45 83.75
CA GLY A 17 49.81 14.59 84.92
C GLY A 17 49.38 13.21 85.39
N LYS A 18 49.61 12.92 86.68
CA LYS A 18 49.21 11.71 87.41
C LYS A 18 47.90 11.10 86.89
N GLY A 19 48.00 9.83 86.46
CA GLY A 19 46.83 9.05 86.05
C GLY A 19 45.82 8.91 87.20
N PRO A 20 44.52 9.05 86.93
CA PRO A 20 43.52 8.60 87.87
C PRO A 20 43.57 7.08 87.94
N SER A 21 43.89 6.56 89.12
CA SER A 21 43.69 5.18 89.50
C SER A 21 42.22 4.81 89.26
N PHE A 22 41.97 3.93 88.30
CA PHE A 22 40.64 3.36 88.07
C PHE A 22 40.28 2.43 89.23
N SER A 23 39.53 2.97 90.20
CA SER A 23 38.72 2.17 91.11
C SER A 23 37.55 1.58 90.32
N SER A 24 37.61 0.26 90.13
CA SER A 24 36.60 -0.57 89.48
C SER A 24 35.29 -0.60 90.30
N SER A 25 34.28 0.16 89.87
CA SER A 25 32.84 -0.19 89.88
C SER A 25 32.02 1.07 89.55
N GLY A 26 32.14 1.57 88.32
CA GLY A 26 31.29 2.66 87.83
C GLY A 26 30.09 2.06 87.10
N SER A 27 28.91 2.06 87.72
CA SER A 27 27.67 1.71 87.04
C SER A 27 27.44 2.68 85.88
N VAL A 28 27.52 2.22 84.63
CA VAL A 28 27.11 3.01 83.47
C VAL A 28 25.64 3.38 83.62
N PRO A 29 25.24 4.65 83.38
CA PRO A 29 23.84 5.05 83.47
C PRO A 29 23.00 4.20 82.51
N PHE A 30 21.87 3.66 82.99
CA PHE A 30 21.07 2.71 82.19
C PHE A 30 20.57 3.27 80.85
N TRP A 31 20.51 4.60 80.72
CA TRP A 31 20.11 5.32 79.49
C TRP A 31 21.19 5.33 78.38
N VAL A 32 22.45 5.03 78.70
CA VAL A 32 23.56 5.09 77.71
C VAL A 32 23.43 3.98 76.66
N ILE A 33 22.91 2.81 77.03
CA ILE A 33 22.75 1.66 76.12
C ILE A 33 21.67 1.92 75.06
N PRO A 34 20.46 2.39 75.40
CA PRO A 34 19.47 2.81 74.40
C PRO A 34 19.98 3.94 73.49
N ALA A 35 20.65 4.96 74.04
CA ALA A 35 21.10 6.11 73.27
C ALA A 35 22.14 5.75 72.20
N THR A 36 23.09 4.88 72.54
CA THR A 36 24.10 4.38 71.58
C THR A 36 23.48 3.49 70.51
N PHE A 37 22.50 2.64 70.87
CA PHE A 37 21.75 1.84 69.91
C PHE A 37 20.99 2.70 68.89
N PHE A 38 20.35 3.79 69.32
CA PHE A 38 19.66 4.71 68.41
C PHE A 38 20.62 5.41 67.44
N LEU A 39 21.79 5.84 67.91
CA LEU A 39 22.80 6.48 67.06
C LEU A 39 23.35 5.54 65.99
N VAL A 40 23.68 4.29 66.37
CA VAL A 40 24.16 3.27 65.42
C VAL A 40 23.07 2.91 64.42
N SER A 41 21.83 2.73 64.88
CA SER A 41 20.69 2.44 64.00
C SER A 41 20.46 3.57 63.00
N ALA A 42 20.45 4.82 63.46
CA ALA A 42 20.28 5.99 62.60
C ALA A 42 21.38 6.08 61.52
N ALA A 43 22.64 5.83 61.88
CA ALA A 43 23.74 5.81 60.94
C ALA A 43 23.58 4.72 59.86
N ILE A 44 23.14 3.52 60.24
CA ILE A 44 22.87 2.42 59.31
C ILE A 44 21.73 2.80 58.35
N PHE A 45 20.63 3.37 58.85
CA PHE A 45 19.51 3.81 58.02
C PHE A 45 19.91 4.88 57.01
N ILE A 46 20.73 5.85 57.41
CA ILE A 46 21.27 6.87 56.50
C ILE A 46 22.14 6.22 55.42
N GLY A 47 22.98 5.26 55.79
CA GLY A 47 23.79 4.49 54.83
C GLY A 47 22.93 3.76 53.79
N ILE A 48 21.88 3.05 54.24
CA ILE A 48 20.95 2.34 53.34
C ILE A 48 20.23 3.32 52.42
N ALA A 49 19.71 4.43 52.97
CA ALA A 49 18.99 5.44 52.19
C ALA A 49 19.86 6.08 51.10
N THR A 50 21.12 6.41 51.42
CA THR A 50 22.05 7.01 50.45
C THR A 50 22.46 6.03 49.35
N MET A 51 22.72 4.75 49.69
CA MET A 51 22.98 3.72 48.69
C MET A 51 21.77 3.46 47.78
N TRP A 52 20.56 3.42 48.36
CA TRP A 52 19.31 3.27 47.61
C TRP A 52 19.10 4.41 46.62
N GLN A 53 19.26 5.65 47.06
CA GLN A 53 19.15 6.84 46.21
C GLN A 53 20.17 6.82 45.07
N PHE A 54 21.43 6.45 45.35
CA PHE A 54 22.46 6.33 44.32
C PHE A 54 22.11 5.28 43.27
N LEU A 55 21.65 4.10 43.70
CA LEU A 55 21.28 3.02 42.78
C LEU A 55 20.09 3.42 41.90
N ASN A 56 19.05 4.01 42.49
CA ASN A 56 17.89 4.49 41.76
C ASN A 56 18.26 5.54 40.73
N ARG A 57 19.12 6.50 41.09
CA ARG A 57 19.60 7.53 40.17
C ARG A 57 20.37 6.93 39.00
N LYS A 58 21.27 5.98 39.26
CA LYS A 58 22.05 5.30 38.21
C LYS A 58 21.16 4.51 37.24
N ILE A 59 20.11 3.86 37.74
CA ILE A 59 19.14 3.15 36.89
C ILE A 59 18.31 4.15 36.07
N SER A 60 17.82 5.22 36.71
CA SER A 60 17.04 6.27 36.05
C SER A 60 17.81 6.95 34.92
N ASP A 61 19.07 7.34 35.16
CA ASP A 61 19.91 7.99 34.16
C ASP A 61 20.17 7.05 32.97
N GLY A 62 20.36 5.75 33.24
CA GLY A 62 20.55 4.73 32.21
C GLY A 62 19.30 4.50 31.34
N ILE A 63 18.11 4.54 31.93
CA ILE A 63 16.83 4.45 31.21
C ILE A 63 16.60 5.71 30.38
N SER A 64 16.77 6.90 30.99
CA SER A 64 16.56 8.18 30.32
C SER A 64 17.47 8.37 29.10
N ALA A 65 18.74 7.94 29.19
CA ALA A 65 19.66 7.99 28.06
C ALA A 65 19.21 7.10 26.89
N ARG A 66 18.67 5.90 27.19
CA ARG A 66 18.13 5.00 26.17
C ARG A 66 16.86 5.57 25.54
N ASP A 67 15.96 6.12 26.34
CA ASP A 67 14.73 6.73 25.85
C ASP A 67 15.02 7.92 24.92
N ALA A 68 15.99 8.79 25.29
CA ALA A 68 16.42 9.89 24.44
C ALA A 68 17.01 9.40 23.10
N PHE A 69 17.79 8.32 23.14
CA PHE A 69 18.34 7.70 21.92
C PHE A 69 17.21 7.17 21.03
N TYR A 70 16.28 6.38 21.57
CA TYR A 70 15.17 5.83 20.80
C TYR A 70 14.22 6.92 20.28
N ALA A 71 13.96 7.98 21.06
CA ALA A 71 13.17 9.12 20.61
C ALA A 71 13.81 9.83 19.42
N THR A 72 15.13 9.99 19.43
CA THR A 72 15.88 10.61 18.32
C THR A 72 15.80 9.76 17.05
N GLU A 73 16.00 8.44 17.17
CA GLU A 73 15.91 7.55 16.00
C GLU A 73 14.46 7.46 15.47
N ALA A 74 13.47 7.45 16.36
CA ALA A 74 12.06 7.50 15.98
C ALA A 74 11.70 8.79 15.23
N GLN A 75 12.18 9.95 15.70
CA GLN A 75 11.98 11.23 15.01
C GLN A 75 12.63 11.23 13.62
N LYS A 76 13.82 10.65 13.48
CA LYS A 76 14.49 10.50 12.18
C LYS A 76 13.69 9.62 11.23
N ILE A 77 13.21 8.46 11.68
CA ILE A 77 12.34 7.58 10.88
C ILE A 77 11.07 8.32 10.44
N LEU A 78 10.43 9.05 11.37
CA LEU A 78 9.23 9.84 11.07
C LEU A 78 9.51 10.93 10.01
N SER A 79 10.67 11.61 10.10
CA SER A 79 11.07 12.62 9.12
C SER A 79 11.28 12.02 7.72
N MET A 80 11.89 10.84 7.63
CA MET A 80 12.05 10.12 6.35
C MET A 80 10.69 9.72 5.77
N PHE A 81 9.77 9.24 6.61
CA PHE A 81 8.43 8.87 6.17
C PHE A 81 7.63 10.07 5.63
N ASN A 82 7.71 11.21 6.31
CA ASN A 82 7.08 12.46 5.84
C ASN A 82 7.65 12.91 4.49
N HIS A 83 8.97 12.84 4.32
CA HIS A 83 9.63 13.17 3.05
C HIS A 83 9.20 12.23 1.91
N ILE A 84 9.13 10.91 2.16
CA ILE A 84 8.65 9.93 1.20
C ILE A 84 7.19 10.21 0.81
N THR A 85 6.35 10.49 1.81
CA THR A 85 4.92 10.81 1.61
C THR A 85 4.75 12.05 0.72
N ALA A 86 5.51 13.11 0.98
CA ALA A 86 5.49 14.33 0.16
C ALA A 86 5.90 14.06 -1.29
N ARG A 87 6.97 13.27 -1.51
CA ARG A 87 7.40 12.88 -2.86
C ARG A 87 6.34 12.04 -3.58
N LEU A 88 5.69 11.13 -2.87
CA LEU A 88 4.63 10.29 -3.44
C LEU A 88 3.44 11.15 -3.89
N ASN A 89 2.99 12.08 -3.06
CA ASN A 89 1.91 13.00 -3.40
C ASN A 89 2.23 13.84 -4.64
N THR A 90 3.47 14.31 -4.76
CA THR A 90 3.90 15.10 -5.93
C THR A 90 3.89 14.26 -7.21
N ILE A 91 4.36 13.01 -7.14
CA ILE A 91 4.36 12.08 -8.28
C ILE A 91 2.93 11.72 -8.68
N GLU A 92 2.06 11.45 -7.71
CA GLU A 92 0.66 11.12 -7.96
C GLU A 92 -0.07 12.29 -8.64
N GLU A 93 0.15 13.51 -8.15
CA GLU A 93 -0.47 14.71 -8.73
C GLU A 93 0.04 14.97 -10.16
N ALA A 94 1.34 14.80 -10.42
CA ALA A 94 1.89 14.89 -11.77
C ALA A 94 1.25 13.86 -12.72
N ARG A 95 1.10 12.61 -12.27
CA ARG A 95 0.46 11.53 -13.04
C ARG A 95 -1.01 11.83 -13.32
N ARG A 96 -1.75 12.35 -12.35
CA ARG A 96 -3.16 12.76 -12.50
C ARG A 96 -3.28 13.89 -13.53
N ASN A 97 -2.38 14.87 -13.51
CA ASN A 97 -2.36 15.98 -14.45
C ASN A 97 -2.03 15.52 -15.88
N ASP A 98 -1.03 14.65 -16.05
CA ASP A 98 -0.70 14.08 -17.36
C ASP A 98 -1.88 13.28 -17.94
N PHE A 99 -2.56 12.48 -17.10
CA PHE A 99 -3.75 11.75 -17.52
C PHE A 99 -4.90 12.69 -17.93
N GLY A 100 -5.12 13.77 -17.16
CA GLY A 100 -6.09 14.80 -17.50
C GLY A 100 -5.79 15.46 -18.85
N ARG A 101 -4.53 15.78 -19.12
CA ARG A 101 -4.09 16.35 -20.41
C ARG A 101 -4.36 15.38 -21.56
N ILE A 102 -3.91 14.13 -21.43
CA ILE A 102 -4.13 13.09 -22.45
C ILE A 102 -5.63 12.92 -22.74
N SER A 103 -6.47 12.89 -21.70
CA SER A 103 -7.93 12.81 -21.85
C SER A 103 -8.50 13.98 -22.64
N SER A 104 -8.03 15.20 -22.37
CA SER A 104 -8.44 16.40 -23.12
C SER A 104 -8.01 16.36 -24.59
N GLU A 105 -6.80 15.87 -24.88
CA GLU A 105 -6.29 15.72 -26.24
C GLU A 105 -7.11 14.68 -27.03
N ILE A 106 -7.42 13.53 -26.43
CA ILE A 106 -8.28 12.51 -27.04
C ILE A 106 -9.66 13.07 -27.38
N ASN A 107 -10.28 13.82 -26.47
CA ASN A 107 -11.57 14.45 -26.72
C ASN A 107 -11.51 15.48 -27.87
N SER A 108 -10.44 16.27 -27.93
CA SER A 108 -10.19 17.21 -29.03
C SER A 108 -10.04 16.50 -30.38
N ILE A 109 -9.25 15.42 -30.42
CA ILE A 109 -9.09 14.58 -31.61
C ILE A 109 -10.44 14.00 -32.05
N ASN A 110 -11.23 13.47 -31.12
CA ASN A 110 -12.54 12.91 -31.44
C ASN A 110 -13.47 13.96 -32.06
N SER A 111 -13.52 15.18 -31.49
CA SER A 111 -14.30 16.29 -32.06
C SER A 111 -13.81 16.68 -33.47
N SER A 112 -12.49 16.69 -33.69
CA SER A 112 -11.92 16.94 -35.02
C SER A 112 -12.28 15.86 -36.04
N ILE A 113 -12.32 14.59 -35.63
CA ILE A 113 -12.74 13.47 -36.47
C ILE A 113 -14.20 13.63 -36.86
N GLU A 114 -15.08 13.93 -35.91
CA GLU A 114 -16.51 14.17 -36.16
C GLU A 114 -16.72 15.35 -37.13
N ALA A 115 -15.98 16.45 -36.95
CA ALA A 115 -16.04 17.60 -37.85
C ALA A 115 -15.60 17.22 -39.28
N LEU A 116 -14.54 16.43 -39.41
CA LEU A 116 -14.06 15.95 -40.71
C LEU A 116 -15.07 15.01 -41.39
N GLN A 117 -15.65 14.07 -40.65
CA GLN A 117 -16.70 13.19 -41.14
C GLN A 117 -17.91 13.99 -41.64
N ASN A 118 -18.38 14.96 -40.85
CA ASN A 118 -19.49 15.84 -41.23
C ASN A 118 -19.17 16.63 -42.51
N LYS A 119 -17.94 17.12 -42.65
CA LYS A 119 -17.47 17.81 -43.86
C LYS A 119 -17.47 16.88 -45.08
N MET A 120 -16.96 15.66 -44.94
CA MET A 120 -16.95 14.65 -46.00
C MET A 120 -18.36 14.30 -46.46
N ILE A 121 -19.28 14.04 -45.52
CA ILE A 121 -20.69 13.75 -45.82
C ILE A 121 -21.31 14.90 -46.62
N ARG A 122 -21.11 16.16 -46.20
CA ARG A 122 -21.62 17.33 -46.92
C ARG A 122 -21.10 17.42 -48.35
N HIS A 123 -19.79 17.21 -48.56
CA HIS A 123 -19.21 17.23 -49.90
C HIS A 123 -19.75 16.12 -50.78
N TYR A 124 -19.92 14.91 -50.23
CA TYR A 124 -20.49 13.78 -50.96
C TYR A 124 -21.95 14.05 -51.35
N THR A 125 -22.79 14.52 -50.43
CA THR A 125 -24.18 14.89 -50.72
C THR A 125 -24.27 15.98 -51.80
N LEU A 126 -23.46 17.04 -51.71
CA LEU A 126 -23.44 18.11 -52.72
C LEU A 126 -23.03 17.59 -54.12
N ALA A 127 -22.03 16.71 -54.17
CA ALA A 127 -21.55 16.12 -55.42
C ALA A 127 -22.61 15.19 -56.05
N VAL A 128 -23.29 14.40 -55.23
CA VAL A 128 -24.41 13.54 -55.66
C VAL A 128 -25.59 14.39 -56.13
N THR A 129 -26.00 15.42 -55.39
CA THR A 129 -27.09 16.34 -55.79
C THR A 129 -26.77 17.06 -57.11
N ARG A 130 -25.52 17.47 -57.35
CA ARG A 130 -25.10 18.06 -58.65
C ARG A 130 -25.19 17.07 -59.80
N ARG A 131 -24.95 15.78 -59.57
CA ARG A 131 -25.08 14.76 -60.63
C ARG A 131 -26.51 14.33 -60.90
N ILE A 132 -27.45 14.61 -59.99
CA ILE A 132 -28.85 14.19 -60.09
C ILE A 132 -29.77 15.34 -60.53
N GLN A 133 -29.28 16.55 -60.84
CA GLN A 133 -30.18 17.58 -61.35
C GLN A 133 -30.86 17.12 -62.65
N PRO A 134 -32.21 17.03 -62.66
CA PRO A 134 -32.97 16.86 -63.89
C PRO A 134 -32.88 18.17 -64.68
N ILE A 135 -32.71 18.03 -65.98
CA ILE A 135 -33.07 19.05 -66.96
C ILE A 135 -34.46 19.61 -66.61
N GLU A 136 -34.56 20.92 -66.66
CA GLU A 136 -35.73 21.75 -66.36
C GLU A 136 -37.01 21.14 -66.94
N THR A 137 -38.04 20.99 -66.12
CA THR A 137 -39.40 21.08 -66.61
C THR A 137 -40.26 21.70 -65.52
N ASP A 138 -40.73 22.91 -65.82
CA ASP A 138 -41.79 23.59 -65.10
C ASP A 138 -42.95 22.61 -64.81
N GLN A 139 -43.41 22.53 -63.56
CA GLN A 139 -44.85 22.59 -63.28
C GLN A 139 -45.24 22.69 -61.80
N LEU A 140 -46.31 23.47 -61.64
CA LEU A 140 -47.14 23.84 -60.50
C LEU A 140 -47.61 22.72 -59.54
N SER A 141 -48.15 23.20 -58.41
CA SER A 141 -49.11 22.61 -57.45
C SER A 141 -48.48 22.08 -56.14
N VAL A 142 -48.68 22.73 -54.98
CA VAL A 142 -49.89 22.98 -54.14
C VAL A 142 -50.35 21.73 -53.36
N ALA A 143 -50.43 21.93 -52.04
CA ALA A 143 -51.31 21.29 -51.04
C ALA A 143 -50.84 20.02 -50.26
N SER A 144 -50.59 20.28 -48.96
CA SER A 144 -51.33 19.70 -47.82
C SER A 144 -50.89 18.38 -47.17
N GLN A 145 -50.43 18.53 -45.92
CA GLN A 145 -50.95 17.91 -44.68
C GLN A 145 -51.30 16.41 -44.68
N SER A 146 -50.60 15.65 -43.84
CA SER A 146 -51.24 14.68 -42.95
C SER A 146 -50.32 14.39 -41.75
N GLU A 147 -50.74 14.90 -40.60
CA GLU A 147 -50.36 14.33 -39.31
C GLU A 147 -51.12 13.02 -39.10
N THR A 148 -50.47 12.05 -38.45
CA THR A 148 -50.99 11.17 -37.37
C THR A 148 -50.33 9.80 -37.46
N SER A 149 -49.55 9.42 -36.46
CA SER A 149 -49.94 8.36 -35.52
C SER A 149 -48.75 7.90 -34.67
N SER A 150 -49.05 7.72 -33.40
CA SER A 150 -48.17 7.60 -32.24
C SER A 150 -47.59 6.19 -32.02
N GLN A 151 -46.66 6.12 -31.05
CA GLN A 151 -46.20 4.94 -30.30
C GLN A 151 -45.26 3.99 -31.06
N SER A 152 -43.97 3.90 -30.69
CA SER A 152 -43.58 3.35 -29.38
C SER A 152 -42.17 3.82 -28.99
N ARG A 153 -42.06 4.70 -27.99
CA ARG A 153 -40.82 4.89 -27.24
C ARG A 153 -40.79 3.82 -26.15
N ALA A 154 -40.08 2.73 -26.40
CA ALA A 154 -39.67 1.84 -25.32
C ALA A 154 -38.68 2.62 -24.44
N SER A 155 -39.15 3.02 -23.27
CA SER A 155 -38.35 3.57 -22.18
C SER A 155 -37.33 2.49 -21.78
N ILE A 156 -36.10 2.59 -22.29
CA ILE A 156 -34.99 1.80 -21.78
C ILE A 156 -34.69 2.34 -20.39
N SER A 157 -35.09 1.57 -19.39
CA SER A 157 -34.80 1.79 -17.98
C SER A 157 -33.29 1.88 -17.77
N SER A 158 -32.82 3.08 -17.45
CA SER A 158 -31.48 3.31 -16.93
C SER A 158 -31.42 2.89 -15.46
N SER A 159 -30.67 1.83 -15.15
CA SER A 159 -29.61 1.85 -14.11
C SER A 159 -29.22 0.43 -13.66
N SER A 160 -28.24 -0.15 -14.36
CA SER A 160 -27.30 -1.20 -13.87
C SER A 160 -26.36 -1.69 -14.98
N GLY A 161 -26.43 -1.13 -16.20
CA GLY A 161 -25.63 -1.60 -17.34
C GLY A 161 -24.14 -1.28 -17.28
N SER A 162 -23.69 -0.30 -16.50
CA SER A 162 -22.28 0.14 -16.53
C SER A 162 -21.32 -0.93 -16.01
N SER A 163 -21.59 -1.51 -14.83
CA SER A 163 -20.76 -2.57 -14.24
C SER A 163 -20.80 -3.86 -15.07
N ALA A 164 -21.95 -4.21 -15.64
CA ALA A 164 -22.10 -5.41 -16.47
C ALA A 164 -21.38 -5.30 -17.82
N ILE A 165 -21.43 -4.12 -18.48
CA ILE A 165 -20.71 -3.87 -19.73
C ILE A 165 -19.20 -3.88 -19.48
N ILE A 166 -18.73 -3.21 -18.41
CA ILE A 166 -17.31 -3.19 -18.03
C ILE A 166 -16.82 -4.60 -17.67
N PHE A 167 -17.56 -5.35 -16.86
CA PHE A 167 -17.21 -6.71 -16.48
C PHE A 167 -17.13 -7.65 -17.69
N ARG A 168 -18.08 -7.53 -18.63
CA ARG A 168 -18.08 -8.29 -19.89
C ARG A 168 -16.88 -7.93 -20.77
N GLY A 169 -16.50 -6.66 -20.83
CA GLY A 169 -15.33 -6.18 -21.57
C GLY A 169 -14.00 -6.69 -20.98
N ILE A 170 -13.83 -6.57 -19.66
CA ILE A 170 -12.64 -7.07 -18.95
C ILE A 170 -12.50 -8.58 -19.15
N SER A 171 -13.61 -9.31 -18.93
CA SER A 171 -13.63 -10.76 -19.09
C SER A 171 -13.29 -11.22 -20.51
N LEU A 172 -13.80 -10.54 -21.54
CA LEU A 172 -13.49 -10.86 -22.94
C LEU A 172 -12.00 -10.62 -23.24
N THR A 173 -11.43 -9.56 -22.67
CA THR A 173 -10.01 -9.22 -22.84
C THR A 173 -9.11 -10.29 -22.23
N VAL A 174 -9.35 -10.66 -20.96
CA VAL A 174 -8.63 -11.72 -20.27
C VAL A 174 -8.77 -13.05 -21.00
N TRP A 175 -9.99 -13.41 -21.44
CA TRP A 175 -10.22 -14.63 -22.20
C TRP A 175 -9.45 -14.67 -23.53
N THR A 176 -9.40 -13.55 -24.26
CA THR A 176 -8.70 -13.49 -25.54
C THR A 176 -7.19 -13.69 -25.36
N ARG A 177 -6.60 -13.04 -24.36
CA ARG A 177 -5.17 -13.20 -24.03
C ARG A 177 -4.85 -14.59 -23.52
N PHE A 178 -5.66 -15.10 -22.61
CA PHE A 178 -5.56 -16.48 -22.14
C PHE A 178 -5.57 -17.46 -23.30
N LYS A 179 -6.55 -17.36 -24.20
CA LYS A 179 -6.69 -18.26 -25.35
C LYS A 179 -5.45 -18.23 -26.25
N GLN A 180 -4.95 -17.04 -26.57
CA GLN A 180 -3.76 -16.87 -27.38
C GLN A 180 -2.54 -17.58 -26.76
N LEU A 181 -2.27 -17.35 -25.48
CA LEU A 181 -1.16 -17.98 -24.76
C LEU A 181 -1.36 -19.50 -24.61
N PHE A 182 -2.60 -19.92 -24.36
CA PHE A 182 -2.96 -21.32 -24.24
C PHE A 182 -2.68 -22.07 -25.54
N ASP A 183 -3.14 -21.54 -26.68
CA ASP A 183 -2.92 -22.13 -28.00
C ASP A 183 -1.43 -22.16 -28.35
N GLN A 184 -0.71 -21.06 -28.09
CA GLN A 184 0.74 -20.98 -28.32
C GLN A 184 1.52 -22.06 -27.55
N ILE A 185 1.34 -22.14 -26.23
CA ILE A 185 2.08 -23.09 -25.39
C ILE A 185 1.69 -24.53 -25.72
N ARG A 186 0.40 -24.77 -26.03
CA ARG A 186 -0.07 -26.10 -26.46
C ARG A 186 0.68 -26.55 -27.71
N ASP A 187 0.80 -25.67 -28.69
CA ASP A 187 1.40 -25.99 -29.98
C ASP A 187 2.93 -26.12 -29.86
N GLU A 188 3.57 -25.26 -29.07
CA GLU A 188 5.02 -25.32 -28.75
C GLU A 188 5.42 -26.61 -28.03
N LYS A 189 4.65 -26.99 -26.99
CA LYS A 189 4.92 -28.19 -26.18
C LYS A 189 4.28 -29.45 -26.73
N ARG A 190 3.54 -29.36 -27.85
CA ARG A 190 2.77 -30.45 -28.46
C ARG A 190 1.87 -31.20 -27.48
N LEU A 191 1.24 -30.46 -26.56
CA LEU A 191 0.35 -31.02 -25.55
C LEU A 191 -1.04 -31.26 -26.12
N ASN A 192 -1.72 -32.30 -25.65
CA ASN A 192 -3.15 -32.43 -25.91
C ASN A 192 -3.94 -31.43 -25.02
N SER A 193 -5.21 -31.16 -25.35
CA SER A 193 -6.03 -30.19 -24.61
C SER A 193 -6.16 -30.52 -23.12
N GLU A 194 -6.15 -31.82 -22.78
CA GLU A 194 -6.32 -32.31 -21.43
C GLU A 194 -5.05 -32.08 -20.58
N GLU A 195 -3.88 -32.38 -21.14
CA GLU A 195 -2.55 -32.11 -20.60
C GLU A 195 -2.31 -30.61 -20.45
N MET A 196 -2.72 -29.82 -21.44
CA MET A 196 -2.58 -28.36 -21.40
C MET A 196 -3.42 -27.75 -20.27
N CYS A 197 -4.67 -28.19 -20.10
CA CYS A 197 -5.48 -27.76 -18.97
C CYS A 197 -4.87 -28.16 -17.62
N LEU A 198 -4.22 -29.32 -17.53
CA LEU A 198 -3.53 -29.75 -16.31
C LEU A 198 -2.26 -28.90 -16.05
N HIS A 199 -1.51 -28.58 -17.11
CA HIS A 199 -0.32 -27.75 -17.05
C HIS A 199 -0.65 -26.36 -16.50
N VAL A 200 -1.64 -25.68 -17.08
CA VAL A 200 -2.13 -24.38 -16.61
C VAL A 200 -2.63 -24.45 -15.17
N ALA A 201 -3.39 -25.50 -14.80
CA ALA A 201 -3.86 -25.68 -13.43
C ALA A 201 -2.69 -25.78 -12.43
N THR A 202 -1.61 -26.42 -12.84
CA THR A 202 -0.42 -26.63 -12.01
C THR A 202 0.34 -25.33 -11.82
N GLU A 203 0.53 -24.56 -12.90
CA GLU A 203 1.18 -23.25 -12.83
C GLU A 203 0.37 -22.25 -12.00
N ILE A 204 -0.96 -22.18 -12.17
CA ILE A 204 -1.82 -21.33 -11.34
C ILE A 204 -1.70 -21.69 -9.85
N ARG A 205 -1.66 -22.98 -9.52
CA ARG A 205 -1.47 -23.43 -8.13
C ARG A 205 -0.11 -23.07 -7.57
N ALA A 206 0.94 -23.11 -8.40
CA ALA A 206 2.28 -22.66 -8.01
C ALA A 206 2.31 -21.15 -7.70
N LEU A 207 1.48 -20.36 -8.39
CA LEU A 207 1.28 -18.93 -8.14
C LEU A 207 0.35 -18.64 -6.93
N GLY A 208 -0.17 -19.68 -6.25
CA GLY A 208 -1.05 -19.56 -5.09
C GLY A 208 -2.56 -19.57 -5.41
N GLY A 209 -2.93 -19.69 -6.69
CA GLY A 209 -4.32 -19.76 -7.15
C GLY A 209 -4.98 -21.11 -6.87
N LYS A 210 -6.32 -21.13 -6.87
CA LYS A 210 -7.12 -22.32 -6.48
C LYS A 210 -8.08 -22.75 -7.58
N ILE A 211 -7.49 -23.18 -8.70
CA ILE A 211 -8.25 -23.62 -9.87
C ILE A 211 -8.22 -25.14 -10.07
N LYS A 212 -9.28 -25.66 -10.70
CA LYS A 212 -9.38 -27.06 -11.17
C LYS A 212 -9.24 -27.12 -12.69
N LYS A 213 -8.67 -28.21 -13.19
CA LYS A 213 -8.52 -28.50 -14.62
C LYS A 213 -9.82 -28.33 -15.42
N ASN A 214 -10.93 -28.91 -14.95
CA ASN A 214 -12.23 -28.81 -15.62
C ASN A 214 -12.74 -27.36 -15.70
N THR A 215 -12.35 -26.51 -14.74
CA THR A 215 -12.70 -25.08 -14.75
C THR A 215 -11.94 -24.34 -15.86
N ILE A 216 -10.67 -24.65 -16.07
CA ILE A 216 -9.86 -24.08 -17.16
C ILE A 216 -10.41 -24.52 -18.52
N GLN A 217 -10.77 -25.79 -18.65
CA GLN A 217 -11.40 -26.30 -19.86
C GLN A 217 -12.71 -25.56 -20.15
N GLY A 218 -13.59 -25.43 -19.15
CA GLY A 218 -14.82 -24.65 -19.28
C GLY A 218 -14.58 -23.17 -19.62
N PHE A 219 -13.51 -22.56 -19.10
CA PHE A 219 -13.12 -21.19 -19.44
C PHE A 219 -12.67 -21.07 -20.90
N TYR A 220 -11.83 -21.99 -21.35
CA TYR A 220 -11.34 -22.04 -22.74
C TYR A 220 -12.51 -22.18 -23.73
N GLU A 221 -13.47 -23.06 -23.44
CA GLU A 221 -14.67 -23.30 -24.25
C GLU A 221 -15.77 -22.22 -24.08
N ARG A 222 -15.56 -21.20 -23.23
CA ARG A 222 -16.56 -20.20 -22.81
C ARG A 222 -17.85 -20.79 -22.22
N ASN A 223 -17.79 -21.95 -21.58
CA ASN A 223 -18.95 -22.64 -21.00
C ASN A 223 -19.02 -22.49 -19.46
N ILE A 224 -18.78 -21.29 -18.92
CA ILE A 224 -18.91 -21.08 -17.47
C ILE A 224 -20.33 -20.62 -17.12
N THR A 225 -21.06 -21.51 -16.45
CA THR A 225 -22.50 -21.38 -16.17
C THR A 225 -22.82 -20.72 -14.81
N LYS A 226 -21.83 -20.39 -13.97
CA LYS A 226 -22.06 -19.83 -12.62
C LYS A 226 -21.31 -18.51 -12.41
N ARG A 227 -22.07 -17.45 -12.09
CA ARG A 227 -21.58 -16.06 -11.94
C ARG A 227 -20.57 -15.89 -10.79
N ASP A 228 -20.82 -16.50 -9.63
CA ASP A 228 -19.99 -16.28 -8.43
C ASP A 228 -18.61 -16.97 -8.50
N GLY A 229 -18.53 -18.13 -9.15
CA GLY A 229 -17.25 -18.82 -9.43
C GLY A 229 -16.48 -18.25 -10.62
N TYR A 230 -17.13 -17.41 -11.44
CA TYR A 230 -16.51 -16.83 -12.63
C TYR A 230 -15.48 -15.77 -12.28
N ILE A 231 -15.74 -14.96 -11.24
CA ILE A 231 -14.83 -13.88 -10.80
C ILE A 231 -13.54 -14.47 -10.25
N SER A 232 -13.60 -15.47 -9.37
CA SER A 232 -12.39 -16.13 -8.85
C SER A 232 -11.61 -16.85 -9.94
N THR A 233 -12.30 -17.43 -10.92
CA THR A 233 -11.66 -18.06 -12.09
C THR A 233 -10.95 -17.02 -12.96
N LEU A 234 -11.55 -15.85 -13.17
CA LEU A 234 -10.92 -14.76 -13.91
C LEU A 234 -9.67 -14.23 -13.20
N ASP A 235 -9.69 -14.15 -11.88
CA ASP A 235 -8.54 -13.71 -11.08
C ASP A 235 -7.38 -14.71 -11.17
N ASP A 236 -7.64 -16.00 -10.93
CA ASP A 236 -6.68 -17.09 -11.07
C ASP A 236 -6.07 -17.16 -12.49
N ILE A 237 -6.89 -16.96 -13.52
CA ILE A 237 -6.45 -16.97 -14.92
C ILE A 237 -5.68 -15.70 -15.28
N GLY A 238 -6.12 -14.54 -14.77
CA GLY A 238 -5.41 -13.27 -14.93
C GLY A 238 -3.99 -13.35 -14.40
N LEU A 239 -3.82 -13.91 -13.20
CA LEU A 239 -2.52 -14.13 -12.56
C LEU A 239 -1.57 -14.96 -13.44
N TRP A 240 -2.10 -16.00 -14.09
CA TRP A 240 -1.31 -16.82 -15.02
C TRP A 240 -0.93 -16.09 -16.29
N VAL A 241 -1.87 -15.35 -16.89
CA VAL A 241 -1.61 -14.52 -18.08
C VAL A 241 -0.52 -13.49 -17.79
N ASP A 242 -0.57 -12.83 -16.63
CA ASP A 242 0.43 -11.85 -16.21
C ASP A 242 1.81 -12.49 -16.02
N SER A 243 1.88 -13.69 -15.42
CA SER A 243 3.14 -14.45 -15.29
C SER A 243 3.78 -14.75 -16.63
N LYS A 244 3.00 -15.16 -17.65
CA LYS A 244 3.52 -15.49 -18.98
C LYS A 244 3.92 -14.26 -19.81
N ASN A 245 3.29 -13.12 -19.55
CA ASN A 245 3.72 -11.86 -20.18
C ASN A 245 5.08 -11.39 -19.66
N ASN A 246 5.39 -11.65 -18.38
CA ASN A 246 6.66 -11.26 -17.77
C ASN A 246 7.82 -12.19 -18.19
N GLU A 247 7.58 -13.50 -18.33
CA GLU A 247 8.60 -14.46 -18.83
C GLU A 247 9.08 -14.13 -20.27
N ASN A 248 8.21 -13.56 -21.11
CA ASN A 248 8.53 -13.15 -22.49
C ASN A 248 9.40 -11.88 -22.58
N LEU A 249 9.53 -11.09 -21.50
CA LEU A 249 10.40 -9.92 -21.47
C LEU A 249 11.85 -10.30 -21.21
N ASP A 250 12.08 -11.29 -20.34
CA ASP A 250 13.44 -11.75 -20.01
C ASP A 250 14.08 -12.53 -21.18
N SER A 251 13.28 -13.24 -21.98
CA SER A 251 13.74 -14.04 -23.12
C SER A 251 14.05 -13.24 -24.40
N ASN A 252 13.68 -11.95 -24.46
CA ASN A 252 14.10 -11.03 -25.53
C ASN A 252 15.29 -10.15 -25.14
N SER A 253 15.89 -10.38 -23.97
CA SER A 253 17.03 -9.63 -23.44
C SER A 253 18.37 -10.38 -23.49
N ALA A 254 18.40 -11.56 -24.13
CA ALA A 254 19.59 -12.40 -24.30
C ALA A 254 20.05 -12.45 -25.76
#